data_AF-A0A4P6U481-F1
#
_entry.id   AF-A0A4P6U481-F1
#
_cell.length_a   1.000
_cell.length_b   1.000
_cell.length_c   1.000
_cell.angle_alpha   90.00
_cell.angle_beta   90.00
_cell.angle_gamma   90.00
#
_symmetry.space_group_name_H-M   'P 1'
#
loop_
_entity.id
_entity.type
_entity.pdbx_description
1 polymer ?
#
loop_
_entity_poly.entity_id
_entity_poly.type
_entity_poly.pdbx_seq_one_letter_code
_entity_poly.pdbx_strand_id
1 'polypeptide(L)'
;MLGLVGAGDAMAIWADLASPSHRVGTVLNIAQGVLLLATAVVYLCWLWRVRVNAEVFDASSQSKARWLTIGGWFIPFVNFWFPRRIVLDAWDASAPQGRPSGHGPVDLWWTAWVAGLVADRLLRVESGAETRAVVDGIGLVGAVLAALVVLRLTRMQSEKAAQGPSLPTTALG
;
A
#
# COMPACT_ATOMS: atom_id res chain seq x y z
N MET A 1 -2.40 -20.53 -53.89
CA MET A 1 -3.25 -21.52 -53.21
C MET A 1 -3.30 -21.16 -51.74
N LEU A 2 -4.33 -20.41 -51.34
CA LEU A 2 -4.60 -20.04 -49.94
C LEU A 2 -5.31 -21.23 -49.30
N GLY A 3 -4.56 -22.04 -48.55
CA GLY A 3 -5.11 -23.19 -47.83
C GLY A 3 -6.04 -22.71 -46.72
N LEU A 4 -7.26 -23.24 -46.69
CA LEU A 4 -8.19 -23.13 -45.57
C LEU A 4 -7.48 -23.64 -44.30
N VAL A 5 -7.02 -22.71 -43.46
CA VAL A 5 -6.55 -23.01 -42.11
C VAL A 5 -7.71 -23.71 -41.39
N GLY A 6 -7.54 -24.98 -41.04
CA GLY A 6 -8.57 -25.72 -40.33
C GLY A 6 -8.84 -25.08 -38.97
N ALA A 7 -10.05 -25.22 -38.43
CA ALA A 7 -10.37 -24.71 -37.09
C ALA A 7 -9.38 -25.22 -36.02
N GLY A 8 -8.79 -26.41 -36.21
CA GLY A 8 -7.72 -26.94 -35.36
C GLY A 8 -6.39 -26.21 -35.48
N ASP A 9 -5.97 -25.80 -36.68
CA ASP A 9 -4.75 -25.02 -36.89
C ASP A 9 -4.90 -23.60 -36.34
N ALA A 10 -6.09 -23.00 -36.53
CA ALA A 10 -6.43 -21.72 -35.92
C ALA A 10 -6.43 -21.80 -34.39
N MET A 11 -6.96 -22.89 -33.81
CA MET A 11 -6.92 -23.15 -32.36
C MET A 11 -5.49 -23.36 -31.86
N ALA A 12 -4.63 -24.06 -32.61
CA ALA A 12 -3.24 -24.28 -32.26
C ALA A 12 -2.41 -22.99 -32.30
N ILE A 13 -2.60 -22.16 -33.33
CA ILE A 13 -1.99 -20.83 -33.43
C ILE A 13 -2.49 -19.93 -32.28
N TRP A 14 -3.79 -19.96 -31.98
CA TRP A 14 -4.35 -19.26 -30.82
C TRP A 14 -3.76 -19.75 -29.50
N ALA A 15 -3.57 -21.06 -29.31
CA ALA A 15 -3.00 -21.63 -28.10
C ALA A 15 -1.51 -21.29 -27.93
N ASP A 16 -0.75 -21.23 -29.02
CA ASP A 16 0.65 -20.83 -29.03
C ASP A 16 0.81 -19.31 -28.78
N LEU A 17 -0.07 -18.48 -29.37
CA LEU A 17 -0.17 -17.04 -29.06
C LEU A 17 -0.64 -16.77 -27.63
N ALA A 18 -1.55 -17.59 -27.10
CA ALA A 18 -2.11 -17.45 -25.76
C ALA A 18 -1.19 -18.01 -24.67
N SER A 19 -0.20 -18.83 -25.01
CA SER A 19 0.80 -19.34 -24.08
C SER A 19 1.95 -18.34 -23.96
N PRO A 20 2.07 -17.59 -22.85
CA PRO A 20 3.22 -16.70 -22.68
C PRO A 20 4.48 -17.55 -22.73
N SER A 21 5.43 -17.20 -23.61
CA SER A 21 6.72 -17.89 -23.61
C SER A 21 7.31 -17.83 -22.19
N HIS A 22 7.93 -18.92 -21.74
CA HIS A 22 8.54 -19.02 -20.40
C HIS A 22 9.45 -17.82 -20.06
N ARG A 23 10.09 -17.24 -21.09
CA ARG A 23 10.94 -16.05 -20.98
C ARG A 23 10.14 -14.80 -20.64
N VAL A 24 9.03 -14.57 -21.33
CA VAL A 24 8.13 -13.42 -21.05
C VAL A 24 7.59 -13.51 -19.62
N GLY A 25 7.12 -14.68 -19.20
CA GLY A 25 6.67 -14.88 -17.81
C GLY A 25 7.75 -14.61 -16.76
N THR A 26 8.98 -15.09 -17.01
CA THR A 26 10.13 -14.84 -16.13
C THR A 26 10.46 -13.34 -16.04
N VAL A 27 10.50 -12.64 -17.16
CA VAL A 27 10.79 -11.20 -17.20
C VAL A 27 9.71 -10.40 -16.46
N LEU A 28 8.44 -10.73 -16.66
CA LEU A 28 7.32 -10.07 -15.96
C LEU A 28 7.41 -10.28 -14.45
N ASN A 29 7.72 -11.50 -13.99
CA ASN A 29 7.88 -11.79 -12.57
C ASN A 29 9.05 -11.01 -11.95
N ILE A 30 10.19 -10.92 -12.65
CA ILE A 30 11.35 -10.13 -12.20
C ILE A 30 10.99 -8.65 -12.14
N ALA A 31 10.39 -8.10 -13.19
CA ALA A 31 9.98 -6.70 -13.26
C ALA A 31 9.00 -6.35 -12.14
N GLN A 32 8.01 -7.21 -11.89
CA GLN A 32 7.06 -7.06 -10.79
C GLN A 32 7.76 -7.08 -9.43
N GLY A 33 8.71 -8.00 -9.22
CA GLY A 33 9.50 -8.08 -7.99
C GLY A 33 10.34 -6.82 -7.74
N VAL A 34 11.00 -6.30 -8.77
CA VAL A 34 11.78 -5.06 -8.70
C VAL A 34 10.86 -3.87 -8.40
N LEU A 35 9.71 -3.77 -9.07
CA LEU A 35 8.75 -2.70 -8.84
C LEU A 35 8.17 -2.73 -7.43
N LEU A 36 7.86 -3.93 -6.92
CA LEU A 36 7.40 -4.12 -5.55
C LEU A 36 8.46 -3.70 -4.54
N LEU A 37 9.72 -4.10 -4.75
CA LEU A 37 10.83 -3.72 -3.88
C LEU A 37 11.05 -2.20 -3.88
N ALA A 38 11.08 -1.57 -5.06
CA ALA A 38 11.23 -0.12 -5.18
C ALA A 38 10.08 0.61 -4.48
N THR A 39 8.84 0.15 -4.67
CA THR A 39 7.65 0.70 -4.00
C THR A 39 7.75 0.56 -2.49
N ALA A 40 8.16 -0.61 -1.99
CA ALA A 40 8.34 -0.84 -0.56
C ALA A 40 9.40 0.10 0.04
N VAL A 41 10.55 0.27 -0.62
CA VAL A 41 11.61 1.20 -0.16
C VAL A 41 11.09 2.63 -0.11
N VAL A 42 10.48 3.12 -1.18
CA VAL A 42 9.94 4.49 -1.23
C VAL A 42 8.88 4.71 -0.16
N TYR A 43 7.96 3.75 0.00
CA TYR A 43 6.91 3.79 1.00
C TYR A 43 7.48 3.80 2.42
N LEU A 44 8.46 2.96 2.74
CA LEU A 44 9.09 2.92 4.07
C LEU A 44 9.87 4.20 4.39
N CYS A 45 10.59 4.76 3.41
CA CYS A 45 11.25 6.06 3.55
C CYS A 45 10.22 7.17 3.82
N TRP A 46 9.10 7.16 3.11
CA TRP A 46 8.00 8.09 3.35
C TRP A 46 7.40 7.90 4.75
N LEU A 47 7.09 6.66 5.14
CA LEU A 47 6.47 6.34 6.42
C LEU A 47 7.38 6.75 7.59
N TRP A 48 8.69 6.51 7.46
CA TRP A 48 9.67 6.98 8.43
C TRP A 48 9.63 8.49 8.57
N ARG A 49 9.68 9.24 7.46
CA ARG A 49 9.61 10.71 7.49
C ARG A 49 8.31 11.21 8.13
N VAL A 50 7.18 10.64 7.75
CA VAL A 50 5.86 10.98 8.30
C VAL A 50 5.79 10.73 9.80
N ARG A 51 6.29 9.58 10.25
CA ARG A 51 6.36 9.23 11.67
C ARG A 51 7.19 10.24 12.46
N VAL A 52 8.33 10.66 11.92
CA VAL A 52 9.22 11.64 12.55
C VAL A 52 8.58 13.02 12.63
N ASN A 53 7.95 13.47 11.55
CA ASN A 53 7.21 14.72 11.55
C ASN A 53 6.08 14.70 12.59
N ALA A 54 5.41 13.56 12.74
CA ALA A 54 4.37 13.39 13.75
C ALA A 54 4.89 13.50 15.19
N GLU A 55 6.15 13.10 15.49
CA GLU A 55 6.76 13.33 16.81
C GLU A 55 6.86 14.81 17.15
N VAL A 56 7.13 15.63 16.15
CA VAL A 56 7.25 17.09 16.31
C VAL A 56 5.88 17.71 16.58
N PHE A 57 4.82 17.18 15.96
CA PHE A 57 3.46 17.69 16.16
C PHE A 57 2.84 17.25 17.47
N ASP A 58 3.02 15.97 17.85
CA ASP A 58 2.55 15.41 19.11
C ASP A 58 3.29 14.10 19.41
N ALA A 59 4.34 14.17 20.22
CA ALA A 59 5.11 12.99 20.64
C ALA A 59 4.27 12.00 21.47
N SER A 60 3.24 12.46 22.19
CA SER A 60 2.45 11.64 23.10
C SER A 60 1.45 10.74 22.36
N SER A 61 1.03 11.14 21.16
CA SER A 61 0.16 10.33 20.28
C SER A 61 0.81 9.03 19.79
N GLN A 62 2.11 8.86 19.99
CA GLN A 62 2.90 7.82 19.33
C GLN A 62 3.05 6.58 20.20
N SER A 63 2.34 5.51 19.84
CA SER A 63 2.22 4.30 20.66
C SER A 63 3.32 3.26 20.43
N LYS A 64 4.21 3.49 19.46
CA LYS A 64 5.23 2.51 19.03
C LYS A 64 6.61 3.15 18.91
N ALA A 65 7.63 2.36 19.25
CA ALA A 65 9.02 2.73 19.08
C ALA A 65 9.33 2.99 17.59
N ARG A 66 10.15 4.00 17.32
CA ARG A 66 10.43 4.49 15.97
C ARG A 66 11.02 3.43 15.05
N TRP A 67 11.88 2.54 15.56
CA TRP A 67 12.47 1.46 14.76
C TRP A 67 11.43 0.46 14.21
N LEU A 68 10.28 0.32 14.89
CA LEU A 68 9.18 -0.56 14.45
C LEU A 68 8.47 -0.04 13.21
N THR A 69 8.66 1.23 12.84
CA THR A 69 8.17 1.79 11.57
C THR A 69 8.73 1.05 10.36
N ILE A 70 9.96 0.54 10.46
CA ILE A 70 10.58 -0.27 9.41
C ILE A 70 10.49 -1.74 9.81
N GLY A 71 10.93 -2.09 11.03
CA GLY A 71 11.00 -3.49 11.48
C GLY A 71 9.65 -4.20 11.52
N GLY A 72 8.56 -3.47 11.77
CA GLY A 72 7.22 -4.03 11.82
C GLY A 72 6.75 -4.66 10.51
N TRP A 73 7.30 -4.25 9.37
CA TRP A 73 6.95 -4.80 8.05
C TRP A 73 7.55 -6.18 7.77
N PHE A 74 8.65 -6.51 8.44
CA PHE A 74 9.41 -7.75 8.18
C PHE A 74 9.07 -8.88 9.14
N ILE A 75 8.37 -8.57 10.24
CA ILE A 75 7.96 -9.56 11.24
C ILE A 75 6.48 -9.93 10.99
N PRO A 76 6.15 -11.17 10.56
CA PRO A 76 4.83 -11.51 10.05
C PRO A 76 3.65 -11.12 10.95
N PHE A 77 3.69 -11.51 12.23
CA PHE A 77 2.60 -11.21 13.18
C PHE A 77 2.47 -9.72 13.48
N VAL A 78 3.61 -9.03 13.53
CA VAL A 78 3.67 -7.59 13.79
C VAL A 78 3.17 -6.80 12.58
N ASN A 79 3.47 -7.28 11.37
CA ASN A 79 3.09 -6.68 10.10
C ASN A 79 1.57 -6.58 9.93
N PHE A 80 0.79 -7.45 10.56
CA PHE A 80 -0.68 -7.36 10.54
C PHE A 80 -1.29 -6.22 11.38
N TRP A 81 -0.51 -5.61 12.29
CA TRP A 81 -1.04 -4.63 13.24
C TRP A 81 -0.26 -3.33 13.31
N PHE A 82 1.07 -3.41 13.40
CA PHE A 82 1.91 -2.26 13.72
C PHE A 82 1.89 -1.20 12.61
N PRO A 83 1.96 -1.54 11.31
CA PRO A 83 1.94 -0.51 10.30
C PRO A 83 0.64 0.30 10.30
N ARG A 84 -0.53 -0.35 10.44
CA ARG A 84 -1.80 0.37 10.65
C ARG A 84 -1.73 1.29 11.85
N ARG A 85 -1.29 0.78 13.00
CA ARG A 85 -1.25 1.59 14.23
C ARG A 85 -0.32 2.80 14.09
N ILE A 86 0.84 2.64 13.45
CA ILE A 86 1.81 3.71 13.20
C ILE A 86 1.21 4.79 12.28
N VAL A 87 0.48 4.38 11.23
CA VAL A 87 -0.20 5.34 10.34
C VAL A 87 -1.33 6.06 11.07
N LEU A 88 -2.09 5.38 11.93
CA LEU A 88 -3.14 6.01 12.75
C LEU A 88 -2.56 7.03 13.74
N ASP A 89 -1.51 6.67 14.48
CA ASP A 89 -0.84 7.58 15.40
C ASP A 89 -0.31 8.83 14.65
N ALA A 90 0.27 8.65 13.46
CA ALA A 90 0.71 9.76 12.64
C ALA A 90 -0.47 10.58 12.07
N TRP A 91 -1.59 9.93 11.73
CA TRP A 91 -2.80 10.58 11.26
C TRP A 91 -3.41 11.49 12.32
N ASP A 92 -3.54 10.99 13.55
CA ASP A 92 -4.06 11.74 14.69
C ASP A 92 -3.17 12.93 15.02
N ALA A 93 -1.85 12.73 15.06
CA ALA A 93 -0.88 13.80 15.25
C ALA A 93 -0.93 14.87 14.15
N SER A 94 -1.35 14.50 12.93
CA SER A 94 -1.37 15.40 11.77
C SER A 94 -2.71 16.11 11.58
N ALA A 95 -3.77 15.64 12.24
CA ALA A 95 -5.10 16.18 12.04
C ALA A 95 -5.24 17.63 12.55
N PRO A 96 -6.12 18.45 11.95
CA PRO A 96 -6.43 19.78 12.44
C PRO A 96 -6.99 19.73 13.87
N GLN A 97 -6.51 20.62 14.74
CA GLN A 97 -7.00 20.73 16.11
C GLN A 97 -8.52 20.98 16.13
N GLY A 98 -9.24 20.27 17.01
CA GLY A 98 -10.68 20.45 17.20
C GLY A 98 -11.60 19.74 16.19
N ARG A 99 -11.07 18.87 15.31
CA ARG A 99 -11.89 18.05 14.40
C ARG A 99 -11.59 16.56 14.60
N PRO A 100 -12.60 15.70 14.80
CA PRO A 100 -12.40 14.26 14.81
C PRO A 100 -11.78 13.81 13.48
N SER A 101 -10.63 13.18 13.56
CA SER A 101 -9.92 12.63 12.41
C SER A 101 -10.56 11.29 12.08
N GLY A 102 -11.48 11.24 11.12
CA GLY A 102 -12.02 9.96 10.67
C GLY A 102 -10.91 9.07 10.13
N HIS A 103 -10.77 7.85 10.67
CA HIS A 103 -9.77 6.85 10.26
C HIS A 103 -10.16 6.03 9.03
N GLY A 104 -11.35 6.28 8.47
CA GLY A 104 -11.92 5.53 7.35
C GLY A 104 -10.95 5.26 6.19
N PRO A 105 -10.15 6.23 5.70
CA PRO A 105 -9.17 5.98 4.65
C PRO A 105 -8.09 4.96 5.04
N VAL A 106 -7.58 5.05 6.27
CA VAL A 106 -6.55 4.15 6.80
C VAL A 106 -7.13 2.75 7.00
N ASP A 107 -8.35 2.66 7.53
CA ASP A 107 -9.03 1.39 7.76
C ASP A 107 -9.40 0.69 6.47
N LEU A 108 -9.90 1.42 5.48
CA LEU A 108 -10.24 0.87 4.17
C LEU A 108 -9.00 0.38 3.43
N TRP A 109 -7.92 1.16 3.46
CA TRP A 109 -6.63 0.74 2.92
C TRP A 109 -6.12 -0.55 3.60
N TRP A 110 -6.10 -0.56 4.92
CA TRP A 110 -5.55 -1.69 5.67
C TRP A 110 -6.36 -2.97 5.47
N THR A 111 -7.69 -2.85 5.49
CA THR A 111 -8.59 -3.99 5.25
C THR A 111 -8.42 -4.53 3.83
N ALA A 112 -8.33 -3.67 2.81
CA ALA A 112 -8.05 -4.10 1.45
C ALA A 112 -6.69 -4.80 1.32
N TRP A 113 -5.66 -4.30 2.00
CA TRP A 113 -4.34 -4.91 2.00
C TRP A 113 -4.32 -6.30 2.67
N VAL A 114 -4.93 -6.43 3.86
CA VAL A 114 -5.06 -7.72 4.55
C VAL A 114 -5.90 -8.69 3.72
N ALA A 115 -7.00 -8.24 3.13
CA ALA A 115 -7.83 -9.05 2.25
C ALA A 115 -7.03 -9.55 1.03
N GLY A 116 -6.19 -8.70 0.44
CA GLY A 116 -5.28 -9.07 -0.64
C GLY A 116 -4.28 -10.14 -0.23
N LEU A 117 -3.66 -10.02 0.96
CA LEU A 117 -2.75 -11.05 1.48
C LEU A 117 -3.45 -12.40 1.71
N VAL A 118 -4.64 -12.37 2.29
CA VAL A 118 -5.42 -13.59 2.55
C VAL A 118 -5.88 -14.22 1.24
N ALA A 119 -6.38 -13.42 0.30
CA ALA A 119 -6.80 -13.89 -1.02
C ALA A 119 -5.64 -14.51 -1.80
N ASP A 120 -4.46 -13.86 -1.81
CA ASP A 120 -3.25 -14.42 -2.42
C ASP A 120 -2.89 -15.75 -1.77
N ARG A 121 -2.95 -15.89 -0.45
CA ARG A 121 -2.58 -17.16 0.21
C ARG A 121 -3.58 -18.29 0.00
N LEU A 122 -4.88 -18.00 0.02
CA LEU A 122 -5.92 -19.01 -0.10
C LEU A 122 -6.17 -19.44 -1.55
N LEU A 123 -6.00 -18.54 -2.52
CA LEU A 123 -6.42 -18.77 -3.88
C LEU A 123 -5.27 -19.13 -4.83
N ARG A 124 -4.01 -18.89 -4.45
CA ARG A 124 -2.85 -19.03 -5.36
C ARG A 124 -2.43 -20.47 -5.68
N VAL A 125 -2.85 -21.46 -4.90
CA VAL A 125 -2.42 -22.86 -5.09
C VAL A 125 -3.21 -23.57 -6.21
N GLU A 126 -4.43 -23.12 -6.55
CA GLU A 126 -5.31 -23.80 -7.53
C GLU A 126 -6.02 -22.88 -8.54
N SER A 127 -5.57 -21.62 -8.70
CA SER A 127 -6.34 -20.59 -9.44
C SER A 127 -6.13 -20.54 -10.97
N GLY A 128 -7.25 -20.60 -11.70
CA GLY A 128 -7.36 -20.18 -13.10
C GLY A 128 -7.10 -18.68 -13.29
N ALA A 129 -7.03 -18.23 -14.55
CA ALA A 129 -6.70 -16.83 -14.90
C ALA A 129 -7.69 -15.81 -14.30
N GLU A 130 -8.98 -16.17 -14.21
CA GLU A 130 -10.02 -15.30 -13.65
C GLU A 130 -9.80 -15.00 -12.16
N THR A 131 -9.47 -16.02 -11.37
CA THR A 131 -9.19 -15.83 -9.94
C THR A 131 -7.93 -14.99 -9.71
N ARG A 132 -6.90 -15.15 -10.55
CA ARG A 132 -5.70 -14.30 -10.52
C ARG A 132 -6.04 -12.84 -10.80
N ALA A 133 -6.87 -12.57 -11.81
CA ALA A 133 -7.33 -11.22 -12.11
C ALA A 133 -8.10 -10.58 -10.94
N VAL A 134 -8.90 -11.36 -10.21
CA VAL A 134 -9.59 -10.89 -8.99
C VAL A 134 -8.59 -10.52 -7.88
N VAL A 135 -7.60 -11.38 -7.62
CA VAL A 135 -6.56 -11.12 -6.60
C VAL A 135 -5.75 -9.88 -6.95
N ASP A 136 -5.32 -9.76 -8.22
CA ASP A 136 -4.61 -8.59 -8.72
C ASP A 136 -5.46 -7.31 -8.59
N GLY A 137 -6.77 -7.41 -8.86
CA GLY A 137 -7.73 -6.33 -8.68
C GLY A 137 -7.83 -5.85 -7.23
N ILE A 138 -7.87 -6.77 -6.27
CA ILE A 138 -7.86 -6.44 -4.83
C ILE A 138 -6.55 -5.72 -4.47
N GLY A 139 -5.42 -6.23 -4.97
CA GLY A 139 -4.11 -5.62 -4.79
C GLY A 139 -4.06 -4.19 -5.34
N LEU A 140 -4.63 -3.96 -6.52
CA LEU A 140 -4.71 -2.64 -7.15
C LEU A 140 -5.57 -1.67 -6.33
N VAL A 141 -6.74 -2.11 -5.85
CA VAL A 141 -7.59 -1.30 -4.96
C VAL A 141 -6.83 -0.94 -3.68
N GLY A 142 -6.15 -1.91 -3.07
CA GLY A 142 -5.28 -1.68 -1.91
C GLY A 142 -4.18 -0.65 -2.19
N ALA A 143 -3.52 -0.71 -3.35
CA ALA A 143 -2.49 0.24 -3.74
C ALA A 143 -3.03 1.66 -3.95
N VAL A 144 -4.20 1.81 -4.58
CA VAL A 144 -4.87 3.11 -4.74
C VAL A 144 -5.22 3.71 -3.39
N LEU A 145 -5.82 2.91 -2.49
CA LEU A 145 -6.15 3.36 -1.14
C LEU A 145 -4.89 3.75 -0.34
N ALA A 146 -3.79 3.00 -0.49
CA ALA A 146 -2.50 3.35 0.09
C ALA A 146 -2.00 4.70 -0.41
N ALA A 147 -2.06 4.94 -1.72
CA ALA A 147 -1.67 6.20 -2.33
C ALA A 147 -2.55 7.37 -1.81
N LEU A 148 -3.86 7.16 -1.65
CA LEU A 148 -4.75 8.16 -1.07
C LEU A 148 -4.39 8.50 0.38
N VAL A 149 -4.08 7.49 1.20
CA VAL A 149 -3.59 7.70 2.57
C VAL A 149 -2.28 8.48 2.56
N VAL A 150 -1.33 8.11 1.69
CA VAL A 150 -0.04 8.81 1.52
C VAL A 150 -0.25 10.28 1.18
N LEU A 151 -1.02 10.56 0.14
CA LEU A 151 -1.28 11.92 -0.34
C LEU A 151 -2.00 12.76 0.71
N ARG A 152 -3.02 12.20 1.35
CA ARG A 152 -3.82 12.90 2.36
C ARG A 152 -3.00 13.19 3.61
N LEU A 153 -2.26 12.21 4.11
CA LEU A 153 -1.42 12.39 5.30
C LEU A 153 -0.29 13.38 5.03
N THR A 154 0.36 13.28 3.86
CA THR A 154 1.38 14.26 3.45
C THR A 154 0.79 15.67 3.38
N ARG A 155 -0.40 15.84 2.82
CA ARG A 155 -1.09 17.14 2.75
C ARG A 155 -1.40 17.70 4.15
N MET A 156 -1.92 16.88 5.05
CA MET A 156 -2.18 17.30 6.44
C MET A 156 -0.90 17.76 7.14
N GLN A 157 0.20 17.02 6.98
CA GLN A 157 1.49 17.40 7.56
C GLN A 157 2.06 18.70 6.95
N SER A 158 1.93 18.88 5.64
CA SER A 158 2.35 20.13 4.97
C SER A 158 1.53 21.33 5.42
N GLU A 159 0.21 21.18 5.52
CA GLU A 159 -0.70 22.24 6.00
C GLU A 159 -0.40 22.61 7.45
N LYS A 160 -0.17 21.61 8.32
CA LYS A 160 0.17 21.82 9.72
C LYS A 160 1.56 22.45 9.90
N ALA A 161 2.56 22.02 9.12
CA ALA A 161 3.89 22.62 9.13
C ALA A 161 3.86 24.10 8.70
N ALA A 162 3.01 24.46 7.73
CA ALA A 162 2.86 25.84 7.27
C ALA A 162 2.22 26.78 8.31
N GLN A 163 1.47 26.24 9.28
CA GLN A 163 0.84 27.03 10.34
C GLN A 163 1.82 27.46 11.45
N GLY A 164 3.01 26.84 11.52
CA GLY A 164 4.00 27.11 12.56
C GLY A 164 3.57 26.67 13.97
N PRO A 165 4.42 26.91 15.00
CA PRO A 165 4.08 26.58 16.38
C PRO A 165 2.86 27.41 16.85
N SER A 166 1.80 26.76 17.34
CA SER A 166 0.70 27.50 17.99
C SER A 166 1.23 28.11 19.29
N LEU A 167 1.37 29.44 19.32
CA LEU A 167 1.77 30.17 20.53
C LEU A 167 0.73 29.92 21.62
N PRO A 168 1.13 29.61 22.87
CA PRO A 168 0.21 29.48 23.98
C PRO A 168 -0.58 30.78 24.14
N THR A 169 -1.92 30.70 24.13
CA THR A 169 -2.83 31.84 24.34
C THR A 169 -2.55 32.59 25.66
N THR A 170 -1.82 31.99 26.58
CA THR A 170 -1.36 32.59 27.85
C THR A 170 -0.27 33.65 27.68
N ALA A 171 0.35 33.81 26.51
CA ALA A 171 1.42 34.81 26.29
C ALA A 171 0.93 36.20 25.84
N LEU A 172 -0.38 36.40 25.71
CA LEU A 172 -0.99 37.68 25.29
C LEU A 172 -1.86 38.35 26.39
N GLY A 173 -1.70 37.91 27.64
CA GLY A 173 -2.39 38.46 28.81
C GLY A 173 -1.51 39.40 29.63
#